data_AF-A0A660LXK3-F1
#
_entry.id   AF-A0A660LXK3-F1
#
_cell.length_a   1.000
_cell.length_b   1.000
_cell.length_c   1.000
_cell.angle_alpha   90.00
_cell.angle_beta   90.00
_cell.angle_gamma   90.00
#
_symmetry.space_group_name_H-M   'P 1'
#
loop_
_entity.id
_entity.type
_entity.pdbx_description
1 polymer ?
#
loop_
_entity_poly.entity_id
_entity_poly.type
_entity_poly.pdbx_seq_one_letter_code
_entity_poly.pdbx_strand_id
1 'polypeptide(L)'
;DLVALPGIGVNTAGAIMNYAYQVPTPFIETNIRTVYLNHFFAGQTAVADRDILTVVEQTMDQANPRQWFWALMDYGSELKAQGKGKLSASRHYARQSQFTGSLRQMRGEILRRYVDGQSLAEITAELQDDPRFAAALDGLRRDGLIAAK
;
A
#
# COMPACT_ATOMS: atom_id res chain seq x y z
N ASP A 1 11.23 9.83 16.96
CA ASP A 1 11.13 9.70 15.48
C ASP A 1 10.16 8.63 15.05
N LEU A 2 9.27 8.93 14.11
CA LEU A 2 8.26 7.99 13.60
C LEU A 2 8.89 6.73 12.97
N VAL A 3 10.01 6.90 12.26
CA VAL A 3 10.70 5.80 11.56
C VAL A 3 11.34 4.76 12.49
N ALA A 4 11.46 5.07 13.78
CA ALA A 4 11.94 4.11 14.79
C ALA A 4 10.84 3.12 15.23
N LEU A 5 9.58 3.37 14.87
CA LEU A 5 8.45 2.51 15.22
C LEU A 5 8.39 1.29 14.28
N PRO A 6 8.15 0.07 14.80
CA PRO A 6 8.01 -1.12 13.98
C PRO A 6 6.94 -0.94 12.90
N GLY A 7 7.31 -1.20 11.64
CA GLY A 7 6.39 -1.11 10.49
C GLY A 7 6.22 0.30 9.91
N ILE A 8 6.85 1.34 10.47
CA ILE A 8 6.77 2.70 9.93
C ILE A 8 8.04 3.04 9.15
N GLY A 9 7.95 2.96 7.82
CA GLY A 9 9.00 3.43 6.90
C GLY A 9 8.90 4.93 6.58
N VAL A 10 9.88 5.45 5.82
CA VAL A 10 9.96 6.87 5.43
C VAL A 10 8.69 7.39 4.75
N ASN A 11 8.07 6.60 3.87
CA ASN A 11 6.83 6.99 3.19
C ASN A 11 5.68 7.14 4.18
N THR A 12 5.54 6.21 5.11
CA THR A 12 4.47 6.23 6.12
C THR A 12 4.70 7.35 7.13
N ALA A 13 5.94 7.58 7.56
CA ALA A 13 6.30 8.71 8.38
C ALA A 13 5.95 10.04 7.68
N GLY A 14 6.33 10.21 6.41
CA GLY A 14 5.98 11.40 5.63
C GLY A 14 4.47 11.60 5.49
N ALA A 15 3.72 10.53 5.21
CA ALA A 15 2.26 10.60 5.16
C ALA A 15 1.65 11.04 6.50
N ILE A 16 2.13 10.50 7.63
CA ILE A 16 1.69 10.91 8.97
C ILE A 16 2.00 12.39 9.22
N MET A 17 3.20 12.86 8.87
CA MET A 17 3.59 14.26 9.04
C MET A 17 2.65 15.21 8.29
N ASN A 18 2.28 14.89 7.04
CA ASN A 18 1.35 15.71 6.27
C ASN A 18 -0.09 15.60 6.79
N TYR A 19 -0.61 14.37 6.93
CA TYR A 19 -2.03 14.16 7.18
C TYR A 19 -2.41 14.48 8.62
N ALA A 20 -1.62 14.05 9.61
CA ALA A 20 -1.92 14.31 11.01
C ALA A 20 -1.41 15.68 11.44
N TYR A 21 -0.16 16.01 11.15
CA TYR A 21 0.53 17.16 11.74
C TYR A 21 0.62 18.40 10.84
N GLN A 22 0.15 18.34 9.58
CA GLN A 22 0.29 19.42 8.59
C GLN A 22 1.74 19.90 8.40
N VAL A 23 2.72 19.04 8.62
CA VAL A 23 4.12 19.35 8.35
C VAL A 23 4.43 18.93 6.92
N PRO A 24 4.93 19.83 6.06
CA PRO A 24 5.23 19.52 4.67
C PRO A 24 6.41 18.55 4.63
N THR A 25 6.14 17.30 4.24
CA THR A 25 7.15 16.24 4.20
C THR A 25 6.97 15.42 2.93
N PRO A 26 7.95 15.35 2.02
CA PRO A 26 7.75 14.63 0.76
C PRO A 26 7.61 13.12 1.00
N PHE A 27 6.62 12.49 0.35
CA PHE A 27 6.43 11.04 0.33
C PHE A 27 5.77 10.61 -0.99
N ILE A 28 5.90 9.32 -1.34
CA ILE A 28 5.36 8.78 -2.59
C ILE A 28 4.43 7.60 -2.30
N GLU A 29 3.14 7.87 -2.31
CA GLU A 29 2.08 6.86 -2.48
C GLU A 29 1.86 6.56 -3.97
N THR A 30 1.24 5.44 -4.34
CA THR A 30 0.98 5.05 -5.73
C THR A 30 0.14 6.04 -6.55
N ASN A 31 -0.83 6.73 -5.96
CA ASN A 31 -1.64 7.78 -6.60
C ASN A 31 -0.78 9.02 -6.86
N ILE A 32 -0.07 9.50 -5.84
CA ILE A 32 0.90 10.60 -5.97
C ILE A 32 1.90 10.26 -7.08
N ARG A 33 2.50 9.06 -7.03
CA ARG A 33 3.41 8.55 -8.06
C ARG A 33 2.80 8.62 -9.47
N THR A 34 1.52 8.27 -9.61
CA THR A 34 0.82 8.33 -10.89
C THR A 34 0.74 9.75 -11.43
N VAL A 35 0.41 10.73 -10.58
CA VAL A 35 0.38 12.15 -10.98
C VAL A 35 1.75 12.59 -11.50
N TYR A 36 2.80 12.34 -10.72
CA TYR A 36 4.14 12.81 -11.10
C TYR A 36 4.69 12.09 -12.33
N LEU A 37 4.50 10.77 -12.45
CA LEU A 37 4.89 10.02 -13.64
C LEU A 37 4.14 10.51 -14.90
N ASN A 38 2.85 10.82 -14.77
CA ASN A 38 2.04 11.26 -15.89
C ASN A 38 2.45 12.65 -16.41
N HIS A 39 2.81 13.58 -15.51
CA HIS A 39 3.04 14.98 -15.88
C HIS A 39 4.51 15.35 -16.02
N PHE A 40 5.38 14.86 -15.13
CA PHE A 40 6.79 15.29 -15.07
C PHE A 40 7.74 14.28 -15.70
N PHE A 41 7.32 13.02 -15.85
CA PHE A 41 8.14 11.95 -16.42
C PHE A 41 7.46 11.26 -17.61
N ALA A 42 6.61 11.99 -18.33
CA ALA A 42 5.89 11.48 -19.49
C ALA A 42 6.85 10.88 -20.52
N GLY A 43 6.62 9.64 -20.92
CA GLY A 43 7.45 8.92 -21.89
C GLY A 43 8.70 8.25 -21.32
N GLN A 44 9.03 8.46 -20.04
CA GLN A 44 10.16 7.81 -19.39
C GLN A 44 9.77 6.44 -18.81
N THR A 45 10.77 5.56 -18.65
CA THR A 45 10.61 4.24 -18.02
C THR A 45 11.69 4.04 -16.96
N ALA A 46 11.45 3.12 -16.02
CA ALA A 46 12.34 2.83 -14.89
C ALA A 46 12.74 4.06 -14.04
N VAL A 47 11.83 5.02 -13.89
CA VAL A 47 12.01 6.22 -13.06
C VAL A 47 12.20 5.81 -11.60
N ALA A 48 13.21 6.38 -10.94
CA ALA A 48 13.53 6.08 -9.56
C ALA A 48 12.69 6.93 -8.58
N ASP A 49 12.37 6.35 -7.41
CA ASP A 49 11.63 7.05 -6.36
C ASP A 49 12.32 8.34 -5.91
N ARG A 50 13.66 8.38 -5.90
CA ARG A 50 14.43 9.59 -5.53
C ARG A 50 14.18 10.75 -6.50
N ASP A 51 14.00 10.45 -7.79
CA ASP A 51 13.81 11.46 -8.82
C ASP A 51 12.39 12.04 -8.69
N ILE A 52 11.41 11.17 -8.43
CA ILE A 52 10.02 11.59 -8.16
C ILE A 52 9.95 12.41 -6.85
N LEU A 53 10.62 11.97 -5.78
CA LEU A 53 10.65 12.65 -4.48
C LEU A 53 11.18 14.07 -4.61
N THR A 54 12.21 14.28 -5.44
CA THR A 54 12.80 15.60 -5.70
C THR A 54 11.75 16.54 -6.30
N VAL A 55 10.95 16.08 -7.26
CA VAL A 55 9.90 16.91 -7.88
C VAL A 55 8.73 17.12 -6.90
N VAL A 56 8.38 16.12 -6.09
CA VAL A 56 7.38 16.26 -5.02
C VAL A 56 7.77 17.38 -4.04
N GLU A 57 9.00 17.35 -3.54
CA GLU A 57 9.53 18.35 -2.61
C GLU A 57 9.52 19.78 -3.20
N GLN A 58 9.85 19.91 -4.49
CA GLN A 58 9.86 21.20 -5.20
C GLN A 58 8.46 21.78 -5.47
N THR A 59 7.42 20.94 -5.49
CA THR A 59 6.08 21.33 -5.94
C THR A 59 5.02 21.26 -4.85
N MET A 60 5.32 20.65 -3.71
CA MET A 60 4.37 20.56 -2.62
C MET A 60 4.03 21.93 -2.03
N ASP A 61 2.75 22.12 -1.70
CA ASP A 61 2.32 23.30 -0.97
C ASP A 61 2.88 23.26 0.46
N GLN A 62 3.74 24.23 0.78
CA GLN A 62 4.38 24.35 2.09
C GLN A 62 3.44 24.89 3.17
N ALA A 63 2.39 25.62 2.77
CA ALA A 63 1.42 26.21 3.68
C ALA A 63 0.25 25.27 3.95
N ASN A 64 -0.22 24.54 2.93
CA ASN A 64 -1.35 23.61 3.05
C ASN A 64 -1.02 22.18 2.57
N PRO A 65 0.03 21.53 3.13
CA PRO A 65 0.52 20.25 2.63
C PRO A 65 -0.54 19.14 2.68
N ARG A 66 -1.36 19.09 3.73
CA ARG A 66 -2.45 18.11 3.85
C ARG A 66 -3.42 18.19 2.67
N GLN A 67 -3.92 19.38 2.38
CA GLN A 67 -4.89 19.58 1.29
C GLN A 67 -4.26 19.28 -0.06
N TRP A 68 -3.01 19.70 -0.26
CA TRP A 68 -2.24 19.38 -1.46
C TRP A 68 -2.13 17.87 -1.69
N PHE A 69 -1.67 17.12 -0.68
CA PHE A 69 -1.53 15.68 -0.81
C PHE A 69 -2.89 14.95 -0.92
N TRP A 70 -3.98 15.45 -0.31
CA TRP A 70 -5.32 14.91 -0.57
C TRP A 70 -5.73 15.10 -2.03
N ALA A 71 -5.55 16.30 -2.59
CA ALA A 71 -5.86 16.56 -3.99
C ALA A 71 -5.05 15.66 -4.94
N LEU A 72 -3.76 15.42 -4.65
CA LEU A 72 -2.93 14.50 -5.43
C LEU A 72 -3.42 13.04 -5.35
N MET A 73 -3.95 12.60 -4.21
CA MET A 73 -4.49 11.26 -4.04
C MET A 73 -5.76 11.06 -4.88
N ASP A 74 -6.68 12.03 -4.85
CA ASP A 74 -7.92 12.00 -5.63
C ASP A 74 -7.60 12.07 -7.12
N TYR A 75 -6.74 13.00 -7.51
CA TYR A 75 -6.35 13.18 -8.90
C TYR A 75 -5.58 11.97 -9.46
N GLY A 76 -4.68 11.38 -8.67
CA GLY A 76 -3.99 10.15 -9.07
C GLY A 76 -4.96 8.98 -9.30
N SER A 77 -6.03 8.89 -8.50
CA SER A 77 -7.09 7.89 -8.69
C SER A 77 -7.88 8.15 -9.97
N GLU A 78 -8.22 9.41 -10.24
CA GLU A 78 -8.89 9.81 -11.48
C GLU A 78 -8.04 9.48 -12.72
N LEU A 79 -6.75 9.81 -12.71
CA LEU A 79 -5.82 9.48 -13.81
C LEU A 79 -5.76 7.98 -14.08
N LYS A 80 -5.76 7.14 -13.03
CA LYS A 80 -5.81 5.68 -13.18
C LYS A 80 -7.11 5.26 -13.87
N ALA A 81 -8.25 5.82 -13.47
CA ALA A 81 -9.56 5.53 -14.09
C ALA A 81 -9.60 5.94 -15.58
N GLN A 82 -8.87 7.00 -15.97
CA GLN A 82 -8.71 7.43 -17.36
C GLN A 82 -7.68 6.60 -18.16
N GLY A 83 -7.13 5.52 -17.60
CA GLY A 83 -6.10 4.70 -18.27
C GLY A 83 -4.69 5.31 -18.29
N LYS A 84 -4.46 6.40 -17.54
CA LYS A 84 -3.16 7.08 -17.43
C LYS A 84 -2.31 6.58 -16.25
N GLY A 85 -2.75 5.50 -15.59
CA GLY A 85 -2.08 4.85 -14.46
C GLY A 85 -0.83 4.05 -14.83
N LYS A 86 0.13 4.61 -15.57
CA LYS A 86 1.36 3.91 -16.02
C LYS A 86 2.38 3.72 -14.88
N LEU A 87 1.98 2.99 -13.83
CA LEU A 87 2.88 2.60 -12.75
C LEU A 87 4.04 1.71 -13.24
N SER A 88 3.94 1.09 -14.42
CA SER A 88 5.03 0.33 -15.05
C SER A 88 6.27 1.18 -15.37
N ALA A 89 6.14 2.51 -15.45
CA ALA A 89 7.29 3.39 -15.62
C ALA A 89 8.14 3.53 -14.33
N SER A 90 7.63 3.09 -13.18
CA SER A 90 8.38 3.09 -11.92
C SER A 90 9.33 1.90 -11.83
N ARG A 91 10.59 2.15 -11.47
CA ARG A 91 11.60 1.09 -11.30
C ARG A 91 11.23 0.04 -10.25
N HIS A 92 10.55 0.47 -9.18
CA HIS A 92 10.13 -0.41 -8.08
C HIS A 92 8.76 -1.06 -8.34
N TYR A 93 8.21 -0.96 -9.55
CA TYR A 93 6.94 -1.57 -9.87
C TYR A 93 7.07 -3.10 -9.95
N ALA A 94 6.60 -3.78 -8.93
CA ALA A 94 6.29 -5.19 -8.98
C ALA A 94 4.80 -5.35 -9.30
N ARG A 95 4.48 -6.06 -10.38
CA ARG A 95 3.09 -6.41 -10.68
C ARG A 95 2.59 -7.32 -9.56
N GLN A 96 1.61 -6.86 -8.80
CA GLN A 96 0.98 -7.70 -7.78
C GLN A 96 0.41 -8.95 -8.45
N SER A 97 0.67 -10.12 -7.89
CA SER A 97 0.09 -11.38 -8.36
C SER A 97 -1.43 -11.33 -8.29
N GLN A 98 -2.10 -12.09 -9.16
CA GLN A 98 -3.56 -12.21 -9.13
C GLN A 98 -4.05 -12.55 -7.74
N PHE A 99 -5.16 -11.95 -7.32
CA PHE A 99 -5.70 -12.20 -5.99
C PHE A 99 -6.24 -13.63 -5.88
N THR A 100 -7.01 -14.08 -6.86
CA THR A 100 -7.48 -15.46 -6.97
C THR A 100 -6.30 -16.44 -7.02
N GLY A 101 -6.34 -17.48 -6.18
CA GLY A 101 -5.25 -18.44 -6.05
C GLY A 101 -4.09 -17.99 -5.17
N SER A 102 -4.10 -16.74 -4.65
CA SER A 102 -2.98 -16.24 -3.84
C SER A 102 -3.06 -16.63 -2.37
N LEU A 103 -1.94 -16.50 -1.66
CA LEU A 103 -1.87 -16.62 -0.20
C LEU A 103 -2.71 -15.53 0.49
N ARG A 104 -2.83 -14.33 -0.11
CA ARG A 104 -3.63 -13.22 0.42
C ARG A 104 -5.12 -13.57 0.42
N GLN A 105 -5.60 -14.26 -0.61
CA GLN A 105 -6.97 -14.76 -0.65
C GLN A 105 -7.24 -15.75 0.48
N MET A 106 -6.34 -16.73 0.68
CA MET A 106 -6.50 -17.71 1.76
C MET A 106 -6.48 -17.04 3.14
N ARG A 107 -5.56 -16.10 3.37
CA ARG A 107 -5.52 -15.31 4.61
C ARG A 107 -6.83 -14.56 4.84
N GLY A 108 -7.38 -13.92 3.81
CA GLY A 108 -8.65 -13.21 3.88
C GLY A 108 -9.82 -14.14 4.20
N GLU A 109 -9.86 -15.32 3.61
CA GLU A 109 -10.92 -16.30 3.86
C GLU A 109 -10.88 -16.85 5.30
N ILE A 110 -9.69 -17.20 5.80
CA ILE A 110 -9.51 -17.63 7.20
C ILE A 110 -9.96 -16.51 8.15
N LEU A 111 -9.51 -15.27 7.94
CA LEU A 111 -9.87 -14.14 8.78
C LEU A 111 -11.36 -13.85 8.78
N ARG A 112 -11.99 -13.86 7.59
CA ARG A 112 -13.42 -13.61 7.44
C ARG A 112 -14.22 -14.59 8.30
N ARG A 113 -13.96 -15.89 8.14
CA ARG A 113 -14.62 -16.95 8.91
C ARG A 113 -14.38 -16.85 10.42
N TYR A 114 -13.15 -16.52 10.80
CA TYR A 114 -12.79 -16.35 12.21
C TYR A 114 -13.52 -15.16 12.84
N VAL A 115 -13.60 -14.03 12.14
CA VAL A 115 -14.36 -12.84 12.58
C VAL A 115 -15.87 -13.11 12.60
N ASP A 116 -16.36 -13.94 11.67
CA ASP A 116 -17.76 -14.40 11.64
C ASP A 116 -18.08 -15.42 12.76
N GLY A 117 -17.11 -15.76 13.61
CA GLY A 117 -17.30 -16.57 14.82
C GLY A 117 -17.06 -18.06 14.66
N GLN A 118 -16.63 -18.53 13.47
CA GLN A 118 -16.24 -19.93 13.31
C GLN A 118 -14.97 -20.22 14.13
N SER A 119 -14.94 -21.39 14.78
CA SER A 119 -13.77 -21.83 15.53
C SER A 119 -12.62 -22.18 14.58
N LEU A 120 -11.38 -22.03 15.04
CA LEU A 120 -10.22 -22.43 14.24
C LEU A 120 -10.21 -23.92 13.90
N ALA A 121 -10.86 -24.76 14.71
CA ALA A 121 -10.99 -26.18 14.44
C ALA A 121 -11.90 -26.43 13.22
N GLU A 122 -13.05 -25.75 13.14
CA GLU A 122 -13.95 -25.82 11.99
C GLU A 122 -13.28 -25.29 10.72
N ILE A 123 -12.64 -24.12 10.81
CA ILE A 123 -11.93 -23.51 9.67
C ILE A 123 -10.81 -24.44 9.17
N THR A 124 -10.06 -25.07 10.09
CA THR A 124 -9.02 -26.03 9.73
C THR A 124 -9.62 -27.27 9.07
N ALA A 125 -10.69 -27.84 9.64
CA ALA A 125 -11.33 -29.01 9.08
C ALA A 125 -11.78 -28.79 7.63
N GLU A 126 -12.28 -27.59 7.31
CA GLU A 126 -12.79 -27.24 5.99
C GLU A 126 -11.71 -26.82 4.99
N LEU A 127 -10.60 -26.21 5.43
CA LEU A 127 -9.63 -25.58 4.53
C LEU A 127 -8.25 -26.24 4.51
N GLN A 128 -7.95 -27.20 5.40
CA GLN A 128 -6.62 -27.81 5.54
C GLN A 128 -6.07 -28.47 4.27
N ASP A 129 -6.95 -28.95 3.38
CA ASP A 129 -6.52 -29.62 2.14
C ASP A 129 -6.00 -28.62 1.09
N ASP A 130 -6.26 -27.32 1.26
CA ASP A 130 -5.67 -26.30 0.41
C ASP A 130 -4.20 -26.09 0.80
N PRO A 131 -3.23 -26.26 -0.13
CA PRO A 131 -1.81 -26.16 0.17
C PRO A 131 -1.38 -24.78 0.69
N ARG A 132 -2.21 -23.74 0.51
CA ARG A 132 -1.95 -22.39 1.00
C ARG A 132 -2.36 -22.21 2.46
N PHE A 133 -3.20 -23.09 3.00
CA PHE A 133 -3.85 -22.91 4.30
C PHE A 133 -2.84 -22.77 5.44
N ALA A 134 -1.91 -23.73 5.57
CA ALA A 134 -0.93 -23.73 6.65
C ALA A 134 -0.10 -22.44 6.68
N ALA A 135 0.47 -22.06 5.53
CA ALA A 135 1.26 -20.84 5.41
C ALA A 135 0.44 -19.57 5.68
N ALA A 136 -0.84 -19.54 5.29
CA ALA A 136 -1.73 -18.43 5.55
C ALA A 136 -2.05 -18.30 7.05
N LEU A 137 -2.42 -19.41 7.70
CA LEU A 137 -2.75 -19.45 9.13
C LEU A 137 -1.54 -19.04 9.98
N ASP A 138 -0.36 -19.57 9.69
CA ASP A 138 0.87 -19.21 10.41
C ASP A 138 1.26 -17.75 10.21
N GLY A 139 1.03 -17.21 9.02
CA GLY A 139 1.17 -15.77 8.76
C GLY A 139 0.24 -14.94 9.66
N LEU A 140 -1.03 -15.31 9.73
CA LEU A 140 -2.02 -14.59 10.54
C LEU A 140 -1.72 -14.64 12.05
N ARG A 141 -1.23 -15.79 12.55
CA ARG A 141 -0.79 -15.95 13.93
C ARG A 141 0.41 -15.06 14.25
N ARG A 142 1.43 -15.06 13.40
CA ARG A 142 2.62 -14.21 13.57
C ARG A 142 2.27 -12.73 13.57
N ASP A 143 1.30 -12.34 12.75
CA ASP A 143 0.81 -10.96 12.68
C ASP A 143 -0.11 -10.59 13.86
N GLY A 144 -0.41 -11.53 14.76
CA GLY A 144 -1.30 -11.31 15.90
C GLY A 144 -2.77 -11.12 15.54
N LEU A 145 -3.16 -11.42 14.29
CA LEU A 145 -4.53 -11.26 13.80
C LEU A 145 -5.45 -12.42 14.22
N ILE A 146 -4.85 -13.55 14.59
CA ILE A 146 -5.54 -14.72 15.14
C ILE A 146 -4.79 -15.16 16.38
N ALA A 147 -5.51 -15.38 17.48
CA ALA A 147 -4.91 -15.89 18.71
C ALA A 147 -4.48 -17.36 18.53
N ALA A 148 -3.25 -17.67 18.90
CA ALA A 148 -2.89 -19.04 19.23
C ALA A 148 -3.60 -19.39 20.54
N LYS A 149 -4.56 -20.32 20.49
CA LYS A 149 -5.00 -21.01 21.69
C LYS A 149 -3.94 -22.03 22.11
#